data_AF-A0A3D5STY2-F1
#
_entry.id   AF-A0A3D5STY2-F1
#
_cell.length_a   1.000
_cell.length_b   1.000
_cell.length_c   1.000
_cell.angle_alpha   90.00
_cell.angle_beta   90.00
_cell.angle_gamma   90.00
#
_symmetry.space_group_name_H-M   'P 1'
#
loop_
_entity.id
_entity.type
_entity.pdbx_description
1 polymer ?
#
loop_
_entity_poly.entity_id
_entity_poly.type
_entity_poly.pdbx_seq_one_letter_code
_entity_poly.pdbx_strand_id
1 'polypeptide(L)'
;MELDALDRLAASAFDGYLVRKDLVRKYSRQYPVPTYVVEFLLGRYCASVDENEINEGLQIVEKQLKDRTVRTGEEELFKARAKETGSVKLIDIVRARLDAKNDCYLAELPSLALRDVRIEDQMVRDNERMLT
;
A
#
# COMPACT_ATOMS: atom_id res chain seq x y z
N MET A 1 9.57 -25.56 2.56
CA MET A 1 10.96 -25.20 2.87
C MET A 1 11.24 -25.69 4.28
N GLU A 2 12.46 -26.14 4.59
CA GLU A 2 12.78 -26.58 5.96
C GLU A 2 13.42 -25.41 6.73
N LEU A 3 12.87 -25.04 7.89
CA LEU A 3 13.39 -23.96 8.72
C LEU A 3 14.67 -24.43 9.42
N ASP A 4 15.73 -23.62 9.32
CA ASP A 4 16.97 -23.90 10.03
C ASP A 4 16.86 -23.52 11.54
N ALA A 5 17.96 -23.68 12.29
CA ALA A 5 17.96 -23.39 13.72
C ALA A 5 17.77 -21.89 14.03
N LEU A 6 18.32 -21.00 13.19
CA LEU A 6 18.19 -19.56 13.35
C LEU A 6 16.77 -19.11 13.02
N ASP A 7 16.18 -19.65 11.95
CA ASP A 7 14.80 -19.40 11.57
C ASP A 7 13.83 -19.77 12.69
N ARG A 8 14.00 -20.95 13.30
CA ARG A 8 13.15 -21.40 14.41
C ARG A 8 13.30 -20.52 15.65
N LEU A 9 14.54 -20.14 15.99
CA LEU A 9 14.80 -19.25 17.12
C LEU A 9 14.16 -17.88 16.89
N ALA A 10 14.34 -17.31 15.70
CA ALA A 10 13.74 -16.03 15.33
C ALA A 10 12.21 -16.11 15.38
N ALA A 11 11.61 -17.15 14.79
CA ALA A 11 10.16 -17.37 14.80
C ALA A 11 9.60 -17.42 16.22
N SER A 12 10.30 -18.08 17.15
CA SER A 12 9.87 -18.15 18.56
C SER A 12 9.95 -16.81 19.30
N ALA A 13 10.86 -15.91 18.90
CA ALA A 13 11.11 -14.65 19.58
C ALA A 13 10.34 -13.46 18.95
N PHE A 14 10.01 -13.55 17.66
CA PHE A 14 9.46 -12.46 16.85
C PHE A 14 8.23 -12.90 16.05
N ASP A 15 7.39 -13.74 16.65
CA ASP A 15 6.14 -14.18 16.05
C ASP A 15 5.25 -12.98 15.67
N GLY A 16 4.67 -12.99 14.47
CA GLY A 16 3.93 -11.85 13.93
C GLY A 16 4.78 -10.66 13.43
N TYR A 17 6.12 -10.71 13.55
CA TYR A 17 7.03 -9.65 13.09
C TYR A 17 8.04 -10.10 12.03
N LEU A 18 8.03 -11.38 11.66
CA LEU A 18 8.95 -11.96 10.67
C LEU A 18 8.28 -12.17 9.33
N VAL A 19 8.93 -11.74 8.25
CA VAL A 19 8.44 -11.94 6.89
C VAL A 19 9.52 -12.58 6.05
N ARG A 20 9.12 -13.56 5.24
CA ARG A 20 10.04 -14.18 4.30
C ARG A 20 10.44 -13.21 3.18
N LYS A 21 11.76 -13.02 2.98
CA LYS A 21 12.28 -12.03 2.03
C LYS A 21 12.11 -12.45 0.56
N ASP A 22 12.02 -13.74 0.28
CA ASP A 22 11.73 -14.26 -1.05
C ASP A 22 10.35 -13.81 -1.56
N LEU A 23 9.34 -13.81 -0.69
CA LEU A 23 8.00 -13.30 -1.00
C LEU A 23 8.05 -11.81 -1.39
N VAL A 24 8.75 -10.98 -0.61
CA VAL A 24 8.94 -9.55 -0.94
C VAL A 24 9.50 -9.37 -2.36
N ARG A 25 10.52 -10.15 -2.71
CA ARG A 25 11.16 -10.09 -4.05
C ARG A 25 10.20 -10.51 -5.17
N LYS A 26 9.34 -11.50 -4.92
CA LYS A 26 8.33 -11.97 -5.90
C LYS A 26 7.33 -10.87 -6.25
N TYR A 27 6.83 -10.12 -5.26
CA TYR A 27 5.75 -9.14 -5.47
C TYR A 27 6.23 -7.72 -5.79
N SER A 28 7.40 -7.31 -5.29
CA SER A 28 7.94 -5.95 -5.48
C SER A 28 8.13 -5.52 -6.94
N ARG A 29 8.22 -6.47 -7.89
CA ARG A 29 8.39 -6.18 -9.32
C ARG A 29 7.10 -6.27 -10.14
N GLN A 30 6.01 -6.75 -9.55
CA GLN A 30 4.76 -7.05 -10.29
C GLN A 30 3.74 -5.90 -10.29
N TYR A 31 3.86 -4.99 -9.31
CA TYR A 31 2.91 -3.91 -9.07
C TYR A 31 3.63 -2.56 -9.08
N PRO A 32 2.99 -1.49 -9.57
CA PRO A 32 3.58 -0.15 -9.66
C PRO A 32 3.58 0.57 -8.30
N VAL A 33 4.09 -0.09 -7.26
CA VAL A 33 4.16 0.46 -5.89
C VAL A 33 5.57 0.35 -5.33
N PRO A 34 5.98 1.26 -4.42
CA PRO A 34 7.26 1.15 -3.75
C PRO A 34 7.41 -0.16 -2.98
N THR A 35 8.64 -0.69 -2.91
CA THR A 35 8.93 -1.97 -2.23
C THR A 35 8.49 -1.97 -0.77
N TYR A 36 8.62 -0.86 -0.05
CA TYR A 36 8.22 -0.76 1.35
C TYR A 36 6.71 -0.95 1.56
N VAL A 37 5.87 -0.66 0.57
CA VAL A 37 4.42 -0.90 0.64
C VAL A 37 4.12 -2.40 0.59
N VAL A 38 4.81 -3.11 -0.30
CA VAL A 38 4.71 -4.58 -0.40
C VAL A 38 5.24 -5.23 0.88
N GLU A 39 6.37 -4.75 1.40
CA GLU A 39 6.91 -5.21 2.69
C GLU A 39 5.93 -5.00 3.84
N PHE A 40 5.29 -3.83 3.91
CA PHE A 40 4.28 -3.55 4.92
C PHE A 40 3.08 -4.50 4.82
N LEU A 41 2.55 -4.74 3.61
CA LEU A 41 1.41 -5.63 3.41
C LEU A 41 1.77 -7.08 3.76
N LEU A 42 2.93 -7.57 3.33
CA LEU A 42 3.41 -8.89 3.70
C LEU A 42 3.69 -9.01 5.20
N GLY A 43 4.23 -7.97 5.85
CA GLY A 43 4.38 -7.91 7.31
C GLY A 43 3.06 -7.93 8.05
N ARG A 44 2.00 -7.36 7.47
CA ARG A 44 0.68 -7.36 8.08
C ARG A 44 -0.06 -8.69 7.97
N TYR A 45 0.12 -9.41 6.86
CA TYR A 45 -0.73 -10.56 6.52
C TYR A 45 0.02 -11.89 6.42
N CYS A 46 1.34 -11.88 6.26
CA CYS A 46 2.17 -13.07 6.04
C CYS A 46 3.28 -13.20 7.09
N ALA A 47 3.11 -12.58 8.26
CA ALA A 47 4.10 -12.64 9.33
C ALA A 47 3.97 -13.93 10.16
N SER A 48 4.16 -15.07 9.51
CA SER A 48 4.05 -16.41 10.08
C SER A 48 5.11 -17.33 9.45
N VAL A 49 5.33 -18.48 10.08
CA VAL A 49 6.12 -19.59 9.53
C VAL A 49 5.25 -20.77 9.07
N ASP A 50 3.94 -20.74 9.35
CA ASP A 50 3.00 -21.72 8.81
C ASP A 50 2.71 -21.39 7.34
N GLU A 51 3.01 -22.34 6.45
CA GLU A 51 2.82 -22.16 5.00
C GLU A 51 1.33 -21.93 4.64
N ASN A 52 0.37 -22.48 5.40
CA ASN A 52 -1.06 -22.25 5.15
C ASN A 52 -1.45 -20.81 5.48
N GLU A 53 -1.05 -20.30 6.65
CA GLU A 53 -1.30 -18.91 7.06
C GLU A 53 -0.63 -17.93 6.09
N ILE A 54 0.61 -18.21 5.68
CA ILE A 54 1.31 -17.42 4.66
C ILE A 54 0.49 -17.40 3.37
N ASN A 55 0.03 -18.56 2.87
CA ASN A 55 -0.72 -18.64 1.61
C ASN A 55 -2.05 -17.89 1.67
N GLU A 56 -2.79 -17.98 2.78
CA GLU A 56 -4.00 -17.19 3.00
C GLU A 56 -3.70 -15.69 3.01
N GLY A 57 -2.65 -15.28 3.73
CA GLY A 57 -2.17 -13.90 3.74
C GLY A 57 -1.79 -13.39 2.35
N LEU A 58 -1.12 -14.23 1.56
CA LEU A 58 -0.72 -13.89 0.20
C LEU A 58 -1.92 -13.62 -0.72
N GLN A 59 -3.00 -14.39 -0.61
CA GLN A 59 -4.22 -14.13 -1.37
C GLN A 59 -4.83 -12.76 -1.04
N ILE A 60 -4.79 -12.37 0.24
CA ILE A 60 -5.25 -11.05 0.70
C ILE A 60 -4.36 -9.95 0.12
N VAL A 61 -3.04 -10.11 0.19
CA VAL A 61 -2.08 -9.13 -0.34
C VAL A 61 -2.22 -8.95 -1.85
N GLU A 62 -2.30 -10.06 -2.58
CA GLU A 62 -2.50 -10.06 -4.04
C GLU A 62 -3.78 -9.33 -4.43
N LYS A 63 -4.88 -9.63 -3.74
CA LYS A 63 -6.17 -8.96 -3.96
C LYS A 63 -6.06 -7.46 -3.68
N GLN A 64 -5.46 -7.06 -2.56
CA GLN A 64 -5.32 -5.63 -2.23
C GLN A 64 -4.45 -4.88 -3.22
N LEU A 65 -3.33 -5.45 -3.64
CA LEU A 65 -2.48 -4.84 -4.65
C LEU A 65 -3.22 -4.74 -5.99
N LYS A 66 -3.86 -5.82 -6.45
CA LYS A 66 -4.60 -5.83 -7.70
C LYS A 66 -5.75 -4.81 -7.73
N ASP A 67 -6.52 -4.72 -6.66
CA ASP A 67 -7.73 -3.89 -6.62
C ASP A 67 -7.42 -2.41 -6.38
N ARG A 68 -6.24 -2.10 -5.80
CA ARG A 68 -5.93 -0.74 -5.31
C ARG A 68 -4.73 -0.10 -5.97
N THR A 69 -4.01 -0.76 -6.88
CA THR A 69 -2.95 -0.11 -7.66
C THR A 69 -3.46 0.26 -9.04
N VAL A 70 -3.18 1.48 -9.50
CA VAL A 70 -3.53 1.90 -10.86
C VAL A 70 -2.37 1.58 -11.78
N ARG A 71 -2.65 0.87 -12.87
CA ARG A 71 -1.67 0.62 -13.94
C ARG A 71 -1.73 1.75 -14.96
N THR A 72 -0.62 1.96 -15.66
CA THR A 72 -0.54 2.94 -16.75
C THR A 72 -1.65 2.69 -17.78
N GLY A 73 -2.46 3.70 -18.04
CA GLY A 73 -3.61 3.63 -18.95
C GLY A 73 -4.93 3.21 -18.31
N GLU A 74 -4.96 2.87 -17.01
CA GLU A 74 -6.18 2.51 -16.27
C GLU A 74 -6.70 3.65 -15.38
N GLU A 75 -6.14 4.86 -15.50
CA GLU A 75 -6.46 6.01 -14.64
C GLU A 75 -7.93 6.40 -14.75
N GLU A 76 -8.44 6.49 -15.99
CA GLU A 76 -9.85 6.84 -16.25
C GLU A 76 -10.82 5.74 -15.83
N LEU A 77 -10.40 4.47 -15.92
CA LEU A 77 -11.20 3.35 -15.43
C LEU A 77 -11.39 3.44 -13.90
N PHE A 78 -10.33 3.79 -13.17
CA PHE A 78 -10.39 3.95 -11.72
C PHE A 78 -11.29 5.13 -11.31
N LYS A 79 -11.19 6.26 -12.03
CA LYS A 79 -12.07 7.43 -11.84
C LYS A 79 -13.53 7.11 -12.15
N ALA A 80 -13.80 6.40 -13.24
CA ALA A 80 -15.15 5.97 -13.60
C ALA A 80 -15.78 5.08 -12.51
N ARG A 81 -15.02 4.10 -12.01
CA ARG A 81 -15.46 3.27 -10.87
C ARG A 81 -15.75 4.10 -9.63
N ALA A 82 -14.89 5.06 -9.29
CA ALA A 82 -15.12 5.97 -8.17
C ALA A 82 -16.43 6.76 -8.32
N LYS A 83 -16.70 7.25 -9.53
CA LYS A 83 -17.94 7.97 -9.85
C LYS A 83 -19.18 7.08 -9.71
N GLU A 84 -19.13 5.83 -10.17
CA GLU A 84 -20.27 4.90 -10.16
C GLU A 84 -20.55 4.31 -8.78
N THR A 85 -19.50 3.98 -8.03
CA THR A 85 -19.61 3.30 -6.73
C THR A 85 -19.52 4.27 -5.54
N GLY A 86 -19.29 5.56 -5.81
CA GLY A 86 -19.14 6.63 -4.82
C GLY A 86 -17.74 6.73 -4.21
N SER A 87 -17.10 5.61 -3.90
CA SER A 87 -15.74 5.63 -3.36
C SER A 87 -14.94 4.39 -3.74
N VAL A 88 -13.63 4.58 -3.92
CA VAL A 88 -12.66 3.51 -4.19
C VAL A 88 -11.47 3.66 -3.28
N LYS A 89 -10.78 2.54 -3.01
CA LYS A 89 -9.52 2.54 -2.26
C LYS A 89 -8.37 2.45 -3.24
N LEU A 90 -7.35 3.29 -3.05
CA LEU A 90 -6.17 3.41 -3.88
C LEU A 90 -4.91 3.33 -3.00
N ILE A 91 -3.85 2.75 -3.53
CA ILE A 91 -2.48 2.85 -3.02
C ILE A 91 -1.76 3.83 -3.94
N ASP A 92 -1.34 4.96 -3.41
CA ASP A 92 -0.60 5.99 -4.14
C ASP A 92 0.38 6.69 -3.20
N ILE A 93 1.34 7.42 -3.77
CA ILE A 93 2.04 8.46 -3.06
C ILE A 93 1.13 9.68 -2.97
N VAL A 94 0.94 10.21 -1.77
CA VAL A 94 0.13 11.41 -1.54
C VAL A 94 1.05 12.57 -1.22
N ARG A 95 0.94 13.63 -2.02
CA ARG A 95 1.57 14.92 -1.74
C ARG A 95 0.50 15.96 -1.52
N ALA A 96 0.72 16.90 -0.63
CA ALA A 96 -0.19 17.98 -0.32
C ALA A 96 0.49 19.33 -0.52
N ARG A 97 -0.30 20.36 -0.81
CA ARG A 97 0.13 21.75 -0.88
C ARG A 97 -0.95 22.66 -0.34
N LEU A 98 -0.55 23.80 0.22
CA LEU A 98 -1.48 24.85 0.61
C LEU A 98 -1.95 25.62 -0.64
N ASP A 99 -3.26 25.70 -0.82
CA ASP A 99 -3.88 26.66 -1.73
C ASP A 99 -4.30 27.90 -0.93
N ALA A 100 -3.36 28.85 -0.83
CA ALA A 100 -3.54 30.08 -0.06
C ALA A 100 -4.69 30.97 -0.57
N LYS A 101 -5.11 30.81 -1.83
CA LYS A 101 -6.22 31.59 -2.40
C LYS A 101 -7.56 31.16 -1.81
N ASN A 102 -7.72 29.87 -1.57
CA ASN A 102 -8.98 29.27 -1.12
C ASN A 102 -8.91 28.77 0.34
N ASP A 103 -7.82 29.10 1.03
CA ASP A 103 -7.55 28.74 2.43
C ASP A 103 -7.79 27.25 2.69
N CYS A 104 -7.16 26.39 1.90
CA CYS A 104 -7.32 24.94 2.01
C CYS A 104 -6.12 24.17 1.51
N TYR A 105 -6.05 22.88 1.86
CA TYR A 105 -5.07 21.98 1.26
C TYR A 105 -5.62 21.27 0.02
N LEU A 106 -4.72 21.06 -0.94
CA LEU A 106 -4.95 20.23 -2.12
C LEU A 106 -3.92 19.10 -2.16
N ALA A 107 -4.38 17.91 -2.50
CA ALA A 107 -3.56 16.72 -2.69
C ALA A 107 -3.32 16.43 -4.17
N GLU A 108 -2.12 15.93 -4.45
CA GLU A 108 -1.73 15.30 -5.70
C GLU A 108 -1.79 13.78 -5.54
N LEU A 109 -2.46 13.12 -6.47
CA LEU A 109 -2.54 11.67 -6.64
C LEU A 109 -1.93 11.31 -8.00
N PRO A 110 -0.61 11.07 -8.08
CA PRO A 110 0.08 10.86 -9.34
C PRO A 110 -0.44 9.66 -10.12
N SER A 111 -0.85 8.59 -9.43
CA SER A 111 -1.36 7.37 -10.06
C SER A 111 -2.70 7.62 -10.79
N LEU A 112 -3.40 8.72 -10.49
CA LEU A 112 -4.61 9.14 -11.19
C LEU A 112 -4.41 10.39 -12.06
N ALA A 113 -3.19 10.93 -12.12
CA ALA A 113 -2.88 12.22 -12.75
C ALA A 113 -3.79 13.38 -12.23
N LEU A 114 -4.09 13.39 -10.94
CA LEU A 114 -4.88 14.44 -10.29
C LEU A 114 -3.98 15.30 -9.42
N ARG A 115 -4.11 16.63 -9.52
CA ARG A 115 -3.26 17.60 -8.79
C ARG A 115 -4.00 18.50 -7.81
N ASP A 116 -5.31 18.61 -7.99
CA ASP A 116 -6.16 19.54 -7.25
C ASP A 116 -7.28 18.77 -6.51
N VAL A 117 -6.89 17.70 -5.80
CA VAL A 117 -7.83 16.88 -5.03
C VAL A 117 -8.04 17.53 -3.66
N ARG A 118 -9.29 17.80 -3.29
CA ARG A 118 -9.60 18.30 -1.94
C ARG A 118 -9.23 17.26 -0.89
N ILE A 119 -8.56 17.70 0.16
CA ILE A 119 -8.19 16.89 1.33
C ILE A 119 -8.49 17.70 2.59
N GLU A 120 -8.88 17.01 3.65
CA GLU A 120 -9.20 17.65 4.94
C GLU A 120 -7.94 18.17 5.62
N ASP A 121 -8.03 19.36 6.22
CA ASP A 121 -6.92 19.99 6.93
C ASP A 121 -6.34 19.11 8.03
N GLN A 122 -7.20 18.39 8.76
CA GLN A 122 -6.78 17.50 9.83
C GLN A 122 -5.90 16.36 9.31
N MET A 123 -6.25 15.79 8.14
CA MET A 123 -5.49 14.71 7.51
C MET A 123 -4.05 15.14 7.19
N VAL A 124 -3.88 16.39 6.72
CA VAL A 124 -2.56 16.96 6.40
C VAL A 124 -1.77 17.26 7.68
N ARG A 125 -2.42 17.83 8.71
CA ARG A 125 -1.78 18.12 10.01
C ARG A 125 -1.27 16.86 10.71
N ASP A 126 -2.04 15.77 10.64
CA ASP A 126 -1.64 14.49 11.21
C ASP A 126 -0.51 13.81 10.41
N ASN A 127 -0.22 14.29 9.19
CA ASN A 127 0.72 13.69 8.26
C ASN A 127 1.57 14.75 7.55
N GLU A 128 2.35 15.51 8.33
CA GLU A 128 3.16 16.64 7.83
C GLU A 128 4.10 16.25 6.66
N ARG A 129 4.51 14.97 6.59
CA ARG A 129 5.31 14.43 5.47
C ARG A 129 4.63 14.54 4.11
N MET A 130 3.32 14.77 4.04
CA MET A 130 2.64 15.06 2.77
C MET A 130 3.07 16.40 2.17
N LEU A 131 3.55 17.35 2.98
CA LEU A 131 3.97 18.69 2.56
C LEU A 131 5.44 18.79 2.15
N THR A 132 6.22 17.70 2.25
CA THR A 132 7.68 17.66 2.02
C THR A 132 8.07 16.49 1.14
#